data_AF-A0A0B2P6D9-F1
#
_entry.id   AF-A0A0B2P6D9-F1
#
_cell.length_a   1.000
_cell.length_b   1.000
_cell.length_c   1.000
_cell.angle_alpha   90.00
_cell.angle_beta   90.00
_cell.angle_gamma   90.00
#
_symmetry.space_group_name_H-M   'P 1'
#
loop_
_entity.id
_entity.type
_entity.pdbx_description
1 polymer ?
#
loop_
_entity_poly.entity_id
_entity_poly.type
_entity_poly.pdbx_seq_one_letter_code
_entity_poly.pdbx_strand_id
1 'polypeptide(L)'
;IIRKFEAKLNKWNHRSISMAGRTTLINAVLTALPLFYMSFFRIPSAVIKRLTAIQRQFLWGGNSEGKKIAWISWQQVCAPKEKGGLGIKDIKVFNRAL
;
A
#
# COMPACT_ATOMS: atom_id res chain seq x y z
N ILE A 1 -3.74 13.32 4.14
CA ILE A 1 -2.90 12.12 3.88
C ILE A 1 -3.34 11.34 2.63
N ILE A 2 -4.61 10.94 2.50
CA ILE A 2 -5.13 10.11 1.40
C ILE A 2 -4.79 10.67 0.01
N ARG A 3 -5.15 11.94 -0.27
CA ARG A 3 -4.85 12.60 -1.55
C ARG A 3 -3.35 12.63 -1.89
N LYS A 4 -2.48 12.82 -0.89
CA LYS A 4 -1.02 12.80 -1.10
C LYS A 4 -0.54 11.40 -1.48
N PHE A 5 -1.16 10.37 -0.90
CA PHE A 5 -0.86 8.96 -1.19
C PHE A 5 -1.29 8.59 -2.61
N GLU A 6 -2.53 8.95 -3.00
CA GLU A 6 -3.04 8.80 -4.35
C GLU A 6 -2.18 9.57 -5.37
N ALA A 7 -1.84 10.83 -5.10
CA ALA A 7 -0.99 11.62 -6.00
C ALA A 7 0.41 11.03 -6.18
N LYS A 8 1.02 10.50 -5.10
CA LYS A 8 2.33 9.83 -5.21
C LYS A 8 2.25 8.54 -6.02
N LEU A 9 1.22 7.72 -5.82
CA LEU A 9 1.08 6.44 -6.53
C LEU A 9 0.61 6.61 -7.97
N ASN A 10 -0.26 7.58 -8.26
CA ASN A 10 -0.73 7.88 -9.62
C ASN A 10 0.33 8.50 -10.51
N LYS A 11 1.37 9.15 -9.94
CA LYS A 11 2.54 9.57 -10.72
C LYS A 11 3.27 8.40 -11.38
N TRP A 12 3.15 7.20 -10.83
CA TRP A 12 3.80 6.01 -11.35
C TRP A 12 2.84 5.27 -12.27
N ASN A 13 3.20 5.17 -13.55
CA ASN A 13 2.40 4.46 -14.54
C ASN A 13 2.38 2.96 -14.21
N HIS A 14 1.22 2.45 -13.86
CA HIS A 14 1.03 1.04 -13.54
C HIS A 14 1.42 0.12 -14.70
N ARG A 15 1.26 0.55 -15.97
CA ARG A 15 1.51 -0.30 -17.15
C ARG A 15 3.00 -0.64 -17.37
N SER A 16 3.94 0.20 -16.93
CA SER A 16 5.38 0.01 -17.18
C SER A 16 6.18 -0.55 -16.00
N ILE A 17 5.53 -0.81 -14.85
CA ILE A 17 6.22 -1.22 -13.62
C ILE A 17 5.89 -2.66 -13.28
N SER A 18 6.94 -3.46 -13.09
CA SER A 18 6.86 -4.86 -12.66
C SER A 18 6.21 -4.99 -11.28
N MET A 19 5.67 -6.17 -10.96
CA MET A 19 5.09 -6.44 -9.63
C MET A 19 6.08 -6.12 -8.50
N ALA A 20 7.34 -6.51 -8.66
CA ALA A 20 8.39 -6.21 -7.70
C ALA A 20 8.60 -4.70 -7.54
N GLY A 21 8.64 -3.94 -8.65
CA GLY A 21 8.74 -2.49 -8.63
C GLY A 21 7.56 -1.82 -7.91
N ARG A 22 6.33 -2.32 -8.12
CA ARG A 22 5.14 -1.82 -7.44
C ARG A 22 5.20 -2.06 -5.93
N THR A 23 5.61 -3.26 -5.50
CA THR A 23 5.80 -3.58 -4.07
C THR A 23 6.83 -2.65 -3.43
N THR A 24 7.96 -2.42 -4.10
CA THR A 24 9.01 -1.50 -3.63
C THR A 24 8.49 -0.07 -3.50
N LEU A 25 7.76 0.43 -4.50
CA LEU A 25 7.16 1.77 -4.48
C LEU A 25 6.12 1.92 -3.36
N ILE A 26 5.25 0.92 -3.15
CA ILE A 26 4.29 0.93 -2.04
C ILE A 26 5.04 1.06 -0.71
N ASN A 27 6.09 0.26 -0.49
CA ASN A 27 6.87 0.30 0.73
C ASN A 27 7.61 1.62 0.94
N ALA A 28 8.17 2.21 -0.12
CA ALA A 28 8.82 3.51 -0.06
C ALA A 28 7.82 4.63 0.29
N VAL A 29 6.66 4.67 -0.38
CA VAL A 29 5.62 5.68 -0.13
C VAL A 29 5.00 5.52 1.26
N LEU A 30 4.80 4.28 1.71
CA LEU A 30 4.35 3.93 3.07
C LEU A 30 5.29 4.43 4.15
N THR A 31 6.59 4.24 3.95
CA THR A 31 7.59 4.58 4.95
C THR A 31 7.73 6.10 5.07
N ALA A 32 7.51 6.86 3.99
CA ALA A 32 7.65 8.32 4.02
C ALA A 32 6.38 9.06 4.50
N LEU A 33 5.18 8.65 4.07
CA LEU A 33 3.95 9.41 4.34
C LEU A 33 3.25 8.98 5.64
N PRO A 34 2.70 7.75 5.76
CA PRO A 34 2.05 7.31 6.99
C PRO A 34 2.94 7.40 8.22
N LEU A 35 4.24 7.05 8.14
CA LEU A 35 5.15 7.14 9.27
C LEU A 35 5.25 8.57 9.83
N PHE A 36 5.35 9.56 8.94
CA PHE A 36 5.37 10.98 9.31
C PHE A 36 4.08 11.40 10.01
N TYR A 37 2.91 10.91 9.57
CA TYR A 37 1.65 11.28 10.23
C TYR A 37 1.42 10.49 11.53
N MET A 38 1.85 9.22 11.59
CA MET A 38 1.76 8.37 12.78
C MET A 38 2.60 8.90 13.94
N SER A 39 3.71 9.61 13.67
CA SER A 39 4.52 10.21 14.74
C SER A 39 3.80 11.33 15.49
N PHE A 40 2.76 11.94 14.91
CA PHE A 40 1.99 13.01 15.56
C PHE A 40 0.65 12.51 16.13
N PHE A 41 -0.01 11.56 15.47
CA PHE A 41 -1.31 11.07 15.91
C PHE A 41 -1.63 9.68 15.37
N ARG A 42 -2.42 8.92 16.13
CA ARG A 42 -3.00 7.66 15.68
C ARG A 42 -3.96 7.89 14.51
N ILE A 43 -3.72 7.18 13.42
CA ILE A 43 -4.55 7.26 12.21
C ILE A 43 -5.90 6.54 12.47
N PRO A 44 -7.05 7.19 12.15
CA PRO A 44 -8.37 6.54 12.25
C PRO A 44 -8.49 5.31 11.35
N SER A 45 -9.25 4.31 11.80
CA SER A 45 -9.43 3.04 11.09
C SER A 45 -10.00 3.20 9.67
N ALA A 46 -10.87 4.19 9.45
CA ALA A 46 -11.43 4.51 8.13
C ALA A 46 -10.34 4.96 7.14
N VAL A 47 -9.37 5.76 7.61
CA VAL A 47 -8.24 6.24 6.79
C VAL A 47 -7.31 5.07 6.47
N ILE A 48 -7.03 4.20 7.44
CA ILE A 48 -6.23 2.98 7.22
C ILE A 48 -6.88 2.11 6.13
N LYS A 49 -8.18 1.83 6.25
CA LYS A 49 -8.94 1.05 5.25
C LYS A 49 -8.82 1.67 3.85
N ARG A 50 -8.93 3.01 3.74
CA ARG A 50 -8.83 3.71 2.47
C ARG A 50 -7.42 3.64 1.88
N LEU A 51 -6.38 3.84 2.69
CA LEU A 51 -4.99 3.71 2.24
C LEU A 51 -4.68 2.28 1.76
N THR A 52 -5.12 1.27 2.51
CA THR A 52 -4.99 -0.13 2.10
C THR A 52 -5.69 -0.42 0.77
N ALA A 53 -6.86 0.17 0.52
CA ALA A 53 -7.56 0.02 -0.76
C ALA A 53 -6.76 0.61 -1.93
N ILE A 54 -6.15 1.79 -1.76
CA ILE A 54 -5.31 2.44 -2.78
C ILE A 54 -4.08 1.57 -3.08
N GLN A 55 -3.44 1.00 -2.06
CA GLN A 55 -2.29 0.11 -2.25
C GLN A 55 -2.64 -1.16 -3.01
N ARG A 56 -3.78 -1.78 -2.68
CA ARG A 56 -4.31 -2.94 -3.38
C ARG A 56 -4.55 -2.62 -4.85
N GLN A 57 -5.18 -1.49 -5.12
CA GLN A 57 -5.44 -1.04 -6.49
C GLN A 57 -4.15 -0.82 -7.27
N PHE A 58 -3.16 -0.18 -6.66
CA PHE A 58 -1.86 0.06 -7.27
C PHE A 58 -1.09 -1.24 -7.51
N LEU A 59 -1.04 -2.15 -6.53
CA LEU A 59 -0.34 -3.43 -6.63
C LEU A 59 -0.89 -4.28 -7.77
N TRP A 60 -2.19 -4.55 -7.75
CA TRP A 60 -2.83 -5.44 -8.72
C TRP A 60 -3.09 -4.76 -10.07
N GLY A 61 -2.99 -3.43 -10.16
CA GLY A 61 -3.03 -2.68 -11.41
C GLY A 61 -4.43 -2.56 -12.00
N GLY A 62 -5.35 -1.96 -11.23
CA GLY A 62 -6.64 -1.52 -11.74
C GLY A 62 -6.53 -0.13 -12.36
N ASN A 63 -6.45 -0.06 -13.70
CA ASN A 63 -6.75 1.16 -14.45
C ASN A 63 -8.28 1.32 -14.60
N SER A 64 -8.68 2.46 -15.15
CA SER A 64 -10.04 2.84 -15.57
C SER A 64 -10.82 1.79 -16.39
N GLU A 65 -10.17 0.75 -16.90
CA GLU A 65 -10.78 -0.32 -17.70
C GLU A 65 -11.19 -1.58 -16.91
N GLY A 66 -10.89 -1.66 -15.61
CA GLY A 66 -11.40 -2.74 -14.76
C GLY A 66 -10.50 -3.14 -13.59
N LYS A 67 -11.12 -3.73 -12.55
CA LYS A 67 -10.41 -4.30 -11.40
C LYS A 67 -9.74 -5.61 -11.82
N LYS A 68 -8.40 -5.67 -11.83
CA LYS A 68 -7.68 -6.95 -11.90
C LYS A 68 -7.96 -7.77 -10.64
N ILE A 69 -8.12 -9.08 -10.82
CA ILE A 69 -8.41 -10.02 -9.74
C ILE A 69 -7.21 -10.05 -8.78
N ALA A 70 -7.48 -9.87 -7.48
CA ALA A 70 -6.49 -10.07 -6.43
C ALA A 70 -6.44 -11.56 -6.06
N TRP A 71 -5.41 -12.25 -6.53
CA TRP A 71 -5.26 -13.70 -6.33
C TRP A 71 -4.86 -14.11 -4.91
N ILE A 72 -4.32 -13.17 -4.13
CA ILE A 72 -3.71 -13.44 -2.84
C ILE A 72 -4.36 -12.53 -1.79
N SER A 73 -4.62 -13.08 -0.60
CA SER A 73 -5.13 -12.31 0.53
C SER A 73 -4.15 -11.20 0.89
N TRP A 74 -4.67 -10.04 1.32
CA TRP A 74 -3.78 -8.93 1.67
C TRP A 74 -2.90 -9.21 2.89
N GLN A 75 -3.37 -10.05 3.81
CA GLN A 75 -2.55 -10.50 4.94
C GLN A 75 -1.33 -11.28 4.46
N GLN A 76 -1.51 -12.16 3.46
CA GLN A 76 -0.40 -12.90 2.86
C GLN A 76 0.52 -11.98 2.04
N VAL A 77 -0.02 -10.99 1.35
CA VAL A 77 0.79 -9.94 0.68
C VAL A 77 1.66 -9.18 1.68
N CYS A 78 1.13 -8.88 2.87
CA CYS A 78 1.85 -8.17 3.93
C CYS A 78 2.82 -9.06 4.73
N ALA A 79 2.75 -10.38 4.59
CA ALA A 79 3.65 -11.29 5.28
C ALA A 79 5.12 -11.07 4.84
N PRO A 80 6.10 -11.38 5.71
CA PRO A 80 7.51 -11.35 5.36
C PRO A 80 7.82 -12.21 4.14
N LYS A 81 8.87 -11.85 3.38
CA LYS A 81 9.31 -12.62 2.20
C LYS A 81 9.72 -14.05 2.57
N GLU A 82 10.34 -14.24 3.75
CA GLU A 82 10.69 -15.55 4.30
C GLU A 82 9.47 -16.46 4.50
N LYS A 83 8.28 -15.87 4.70
CA LYS A 83 7.00 -16.58 4.89
C LYS A 83 6.18 -16.65 3.60
N GLY A 84 6.78 -16.38 2.44
CA GLY A 84 6.11 -16.42 1.14
C GLY A 84 5.22 -15.20 0.84
N GLY A 85 5.35 -14.12 1.60
CA GLY A 85 4.65 -12.85 1.33
C GLY A 85 5.45 -11.88 0.47
N LEU A 86 4.88 -10.71 0.18
CA LEU A 86 5.56 -9.65 -0.59
C LEU A 86 6.31 -8.65 0.31
N GLY A 87 6.17 -8.75 1.63
CA GLY A 87 6.81 -7.85 2.58
C GLY A 87 6.26 -6.42 2.53
N ILE A 88 4.99 -6.25 2.14
CA ILE A 88 4.33 -4.94 2.20
C ILE A 88 3.99 -4.62 3.66
N LYS A 89 4.43 -3.46 4.17
CA LYS A 89 4.14 -3.07 5.56
C LYS A 89 2.64 -2.89 5.79
N ASP A 90 2.09 -3.60 6.77
CA ASP A 90 0.69 -3.42 7.18
C ASP A 90 0.53 -2.12 7.99
N ILE A 91 -0.21 -1.16 7.42
CA ILE A 91 -0.51 0.14 8.03
C ILE A 91 -1.18 -0.01 9.39
N LYS A 92 -2.05 -1.01 9.57
CA LYS A 92 -2.78 -1.23 10.82
C LYS A 92 -1.85 -1.67 11.93
N VAL A 93 -0.90 -2.55 11.61
CA VAL A 93 0.12 -3.03 12.56
C VAL A 93 1.07 -1.88 12.91
N PHE A 94 1.54 -1.14 11.90
CA PHE A 94 2.40 0.03 12.10
C PHE A 94 1.74 1.10 12.98
N ASN A 95 0.47 1.44 12.73
CA ASN A 95 -0.29 2.44 13.50
C ASN A 95 -0.59 2.02 14.95
N ARG A 96 -0.45 0.73 15.28
CA ARG A 96 -0.64 0.23 16.64
C ARG A 96 0.67 0.24 17.42
N ALA A 97 1.77 -0.07 16.75
CA ALA A 97 3.11 -0.15 17.33
C ALA A 97 3.73 1.23 17.60
N LEU A 98 3.38 2.22 16.78
CA LEU A 98 3.63 3.65 17.01
C LEU A 98 2.46 4.29 17.77
#